data_AF-A0AAX3I1H5-F1
#
_entry.id   AF-A0AAX3I1H5-F1
#
_cell.length_a   1.000
_cell.length_b   1.000
_cell.length_c   1.000
_cell.angle_alpha   90.00
_cell.angle_beta   90.00
_cell.angle_gamma   90.00
#
_symmetry.space_group_name_H-M   'P 1'
#
loop_
_entity.id
_entity.type
_entity.pdbx_description
1 polymer ?
#
loop_
_entity_poly.entity_id
_entity_poly.type
_entity_poly.pdbx_seq_one_letter_code
_entity_poly.pdbx_strand_id
1 'polypeptide(L)'
;MSISLFNVSPNLPTEALVLNSYETFSSVRTLLLNLSNDLTGEHRDVALAIHQLSELGVMLVAQMMDREAPLPPKLKHGQKCGRGLAPDGGVSVT
;
A
#
# COMPACT_ATOMS: atom_id res chain seq x y z
N MET A 1 12.98 34.92 11.07
CA MET A 1 11.50 34.82 10.99
C MET A 1 11.21 33.61 10.10
N SER A 2 10.78 32.46 10.64
CA SER A 2 10.44 31.29 9.83
C SER A 2 8.97 31.36 9.44
N ILE A 3 8.66 31.21 8.15
CA ILE A 3 7.29 31.09 7.68
C ILE A 3 6.91 29.60 7.67
N SER A 4 5.77 29.26 8.27
CA SER A 4 5.20 27.91 8.18
C SER A 4 4.44 27.82 6.86
N LEU A 5 5.03 27.14 5.88
CA LEU A 5 4.38 26.87 4.59
C LEU A 5 3.39 25.70 4.68
N PHE A 6 3.60 24.80 5.64
CA PHE A 6 2.78 23.61 5.87
C PHE A 6 2.44 23.49 7.34
N ASN A 7 1.21 23.09 7.64
CA ASN A 7 0.73 22.77 8.98
C ASN A 7 -0.08 21.47 8.93
N VAL A 8 0.08 20.64 9.97
CA VAL A 8 -0.68 19.38 10.13
C VAL A 8 -1.68 19.60 11.26
N SER A 9 -2.97 19.35 10.98
CA SER A 9 -4.00 19.46 12.02
C SER A 9 -3.75 18.44 13.13
N PRO A 10 -3.78 18.83 14.42
CA PRO A 10 -3.50 17.92 15.53
C PRO A 10 -4.54 16.81 15.69
N ASN A 11 -5.74 16.98 15.11
CA ASN A 11 -6.84 16.03 15.20
C ASN A 11 -7.08 15.29 13.86
N LEU A 12 -6.05 15.19 13.00
CA LEU A 12 -6.16 14.45 11.76
C LEU A 12 -6.26 12.94 12.08
N PRO A 13 -7.20 12.18 11.48
CA PRO A 13 -7.29 10.75 11.72
C PRO A 13 -6.03 10.03 11.24
N THR A 14 -5.65 8.94 11.92
CA THR A 14 -4.45 8.15 11.61
C THR A 14 -4.42 7.70 10.15
N GLU A 15 -5.55 7.21 9.63
CA GLU A 15 -5.69 6.83 8.21
C GLU A 15 -5.29 7.98 7.27
N ALA A 16 -5.76 9.20 7.54
CA ALA A 16 -5.40 10.36 6.72
C ALA A 16 -3.93 10.75 6.91
N LEU A 17 -3.35 10.64 8.11
CA LEU A 17 -1.91 10.86 8.32
C LEU A 17 -1.07 9.86 7.52
N VAL A 18 -1.44 8.58 7.54
CA VAL A 18 -0.75 7.50 6.83
C VAL A 18 -0.89 7.68 5.32
N LEU A 19 -2.10 7.96 4.81
CA LEU A 19 -2.33 8.25 3.38
C LEU A 19 -1.52 9.45 2.89
N ASN A 20 -1.56 10.59 3.62
CA ASN A 20 -0.78 11.76 3.23
C ASN A 20 0.73 11.48 3.27
N SER A 21 1.19 10.66 4.22
CA SER A 21 2.59 10.24 4.29
C SER A 21 2.97 9.37 3.07
N TYR A 22 2.10 8.45 2.67
CA TYR A 22 2.31 7.59 1.50
C TYR A 22 2.41 8.41 0.23
N GLU A 23 1.46 9.32 0.01
CA GLU A 23 1.44 10.23 -1.14
C GLU A 23 2.67 11.13 -1.17
N THR A 24 3.12 11.62 0.00
CA THR A 24 4.33 12.45 0.11
C THR A 24 5.58 11.66 -0.30
N PHE A 25 5.81 10.47 0.26
CA PHE A 25 6.97 9.66 -0.10
C PHE A 25 6.94 9.20 -1.55
N SER A 26 5.77 8.83 -2.07
CA SER A 26 5.55 8.47 -3.47
C SER A 26 5.89 9.64 -4.42
N SER A 27 5.47 10.86 -4.04
CA SER A 27 5.80 12.09 -4.78
C SER A 27 7.30 12.37 -4.75
N VAL A 28 7.93 12.31 -3.57
CA VAL A 28 9.37 12.54 -3.41
C VAL A 28 10.19 11.54 -4.21
N ARG A 29 9.85 10.24 -4.14
CA ARG A 29 10.45 9.18 -4.96
C ARG A 29 10.39 9.54 -6.44
N THR A 30 9.23 9.92 -6.96
CA THR A 30 9.07 10.28 -8.39
C THR A 30 9.92 11.49 -8.77
N LEU A 31 9.94 12.54 -7.94
CA LEU A 31 10.76 13.72 -8.18
C LEU A 31 12.26 13.41 -8.17
N LEU A 32 12.71 12.56 -7.25
CA LEU A 32 14.12 12.14 -7.16
C LEU A 32 14.53 11.29 -8.35
N LEU A 33 13.66 10.40 -8.83
CA LEU A 33 13.94 9.61 -10.03
C LEU A 33 14.07 10.51 -11.26
N ASN A 34 13.14 11.46 -11.43
CA ASN A 34 13.20 12.43 -12.51
C ASN A 34 14.47 13.28 -12.42
N LEU A 35 14.78 13.84 -11.25
CA LEU A 35 15.99 14.62 -11.01
C LEU A 35 17.25 13.80 -11.29
N SER A 36 17.28 12.52 -10.93
CA SER A 36 18.44 11.65 -11.16
C SER A 36 18.75 11.46 -12.64
N ASN A 37 17.77 11.61 -13.54
CA ASN A 37 17.99 11.56 -14.98
C ASN A 37 18.69 12.82 -15.51
N ASP A 38 18.51 13.95 -14.83
CA ASP A 38 19.12 15.24 -15.19
C ASP A 38 20.51 15.44 -14.54
N LEU A 39 20.91 14.55 -13.63
CA LEU A 39 22.19 14.59 -12.92
C LEU A 39 23.19 13.57 -13.46
N THR A 40 24.48 13.79 -13.16
CA THR A 40 25.56 12.84 -13.46
C THR A 40 26.55 12.75 -12.29
N GLY A 41 27.41 11.73 -12.29
CA GLY A 41 28.43 11.53 -11.25
C GLY A 41 27.84 11.36 -9.85
N GLU A 42 28.55 11.85 -8.83
CA GLU A 42 28.17 11.61 -7.42
C GLU A 42 26.78 12.16 -7.08
N HIS A 43 26.36 13.27 -7.68
CA HIS A 43 25.07 13.88 -7.37
C HIS A 43 23.90 13.02 -7.84
N ARG A 44 24.06 12.33 -8.97
CA ARG A 44 23.10 11.32 -9.42
C ARG A 44 23.06 10.15 -8.44
N ASP A 45 24.22 9.68 -7.99
CA ASP A 45 24.29 8.57 -7.04
C ASP A 45 23.64 8.92 -5.70
N VAL A 46 23.83 10.15 -5.21
CA VAL A 46 23.13 10.68 -4.02
C VAL A 46 21.62 10.75 -4.26
N ALA A 47 21.17 11.30 -5.40
CA ALA A 47 19.74 11.36 -5.72
C ALA A 47 19.10 9.96 -5.76
N LEU A 48 19.81 8.97 -6.32
CA LEU A 48 19.37 7.57 -6.34
C LEU A 48 19.38 6.92 -4.94
N ALA A 49 20.35 7.26 -4.09
CA ALA A 49 20.37 6.79 -2.70
C ALA A 49 19.16 7.32 -1.92
N ILE A 50 18.83 8.61 -2.08
CA ILE A 50 17.64 9.20 -1.46
C ILE A 50 16.36 8.61 -2.07
N HIS A 51 16.34 8.35 -3.38
CA HIS A 51 15.24 7.64 -4.03
C HIS A 51 15.01 6.28 -3.36
N GLN A 52 16.08 5.50 -3.16
CA GLN A 52 16.00 4.18 -2.54
C GLN A 52 15.53 4.23 -1.08
N LEU A 53 15.92 5.25 -0.32
CA LEU A 53 15.40 5.46 1.04
C LEU A 53 13.92 5.87 1.03
N SER A 54 13.51 6.64 0.03
CA SER A 54 12.10 7.02 -0.16
C SER A 54 11.24 5.81 -0.54
N GLU A 55 11.75 4.90 -1.36
CA GLU A 55 11.12 3.60 -1.67
C GLU A 55 10.87 2.78 -0.41
N LEU A 56 11.87 2.68 0.47
CA LEU A 56 11.71 2.03 1.76
C LEU A 56 10.63 2.72 2.60
N GLY A 57 10.59 4.05 2.60
CA GLY A 57 9.53 4.83 3.26
C GLY A 57 8.13 4.49 2.74
N VAL A 58 7.95 4.44 1.41
CA VAL A 58 6.69 4.01 0.77
C VAL A 58 6.28 2.62 1.25
N MET A 59 7.19 1.66 1.27
CA MET A 59 6.91 0.29 1.73
C MET A 59 6.47 0.22 3.20
N LEU A 60 7.14 0.98 4.07
CA LEU A 60 6.80 1.03 5.51
C LEU A 60 5.42 1.64 5.73
N VAL A 61 5.09 2.74 5.03
CA VAL A 61 3.78 3.39 5.15
C VAL A 61 2.68 2.53 4.54
N ALA A 62 2.93 1.85 3.40
CA ALA A 62 2.00 0.88 2.83
C ALA A 62 1.66 -0.23 3.85
N GLN A 63 2.66 -0.74 4.56
CA GLN A 63 2.44 -1.72 5.63
C GLN A 63 1.58 -1.16 6.77
N MET A 64 1.70 0.14 7.09
CA MET A 64 0.83 0.78 8.08
C MET A 64 -0.62 0.87 7.56
N MET A 65 -0.82 1.19 6.28
CA MET A 65 -2.16 1.21 5.66
C MET A 65 -2.83 -0.17 5.73
N ASP A 66 -2.09 -1.23 5.42
CA ASP A 66 -2.59 -2.61 5.49
C ASP A 66 -3.02 -3.02 6.92
N ARG A 67 -2.42 -2.42 7.95
CA ARG A 67 -2.81 -2.65 9.36
C ARG A 67 -4.08 -1.90 9.75
N GLU A 68 -4.27 -0.70 9.20
CA GLU A 68 -5.44 0.16 9.46
C GLU A 68 -6.69 -0.33 8.70
N ALA A 69 -6.51 -1.05 7.58
CA ALA A 69 -7.57 -1.67 6.80
C ALA A 69 -7.53 -3.21 6.87
N PRO A 70 -7.88 -3.86 8.00
CA PRO A 70 -7.99 -5.31 8.04
C PRO A 70 -9.03 -5.77 7.02
N LEU A 71 -8.59 -6.50 6.00
CA LEU A 71 -9.52 -7.28 5.18
C LEU A 71 -10.31 -8.19 6.13
N PRO A 72 -11.65 -8.27 6.01
CA PRO A 72 -12.44 -9.18 6.83
C PRO A 72 -11.89 -10.61 6.66
N PRO A 73 -11.70 -11.37 7.75
CA PRO A 73 -11.00 -12.66 7.72
C PRO A 73 -11.87 -13.76 7.10
N LYS A 74 -12.17 -13.70 5.80
CA LYS A 74 -12.93 -14.74 5.09
C LYS A 74 -12.62 -14.89 3.59
N LEU A 75 -11.36 -14.96 3.16
CA LEU A 75 -11.00 -15.56 1.86
C LEU A 75 -9.62 -16.29 1.86
N LYS A 76 -9.20 -16.85 2.99
CA LYS A 76 -7.88 -17.55 3.10
C LYS A 76 -7.97 -18.98 3.65
N HIS A 77 -9.11 -19.65 3.54
CA HIS A 77 -9.18 -21.11 3.73
C HIS A 77 -10.17 -21.74 2.74
N GLY A 78 -9.71 -22.76 2.02
CA GLY A 78 -10.26 -23.27 0.76
C GLY A 78 -11.77 -23.49 0.71
N GLN A 79 -12.41 -22.89 -0.29
CA GLN A 79 -13.70 -23.35 -0.79
C GLN A 79 -13.49 -24.52 -1.75
N LYS A 80 -13.26 -25.71 -1.20
CA LYS A 80 -13.47 -26.96 -1.94
C LYS A 80 -14.97 -27.28 -1.81
N CYS A 81 -15.79 -26.78 -2.74
CA CYS A 81 -17.20 -27.17 -2.81
C CYS A 81 -17.26 -28.61 -3.31
N GLY A 82 -17.07 -29.56 -2.39
CA GLY A 82 -17.24 -30.99 -2.61
C GLY A 82 -18.31 -31.49 -1.67
N ARG A 83 -19.54 -31.63 -2.18
CA ARG A 83 -20.50 -32.59 -1.64
C ARG A 83 -20.95 -33.47 -2.79
N GLY A 84 -20.21 -34.55 -2.99
CA GLY A 84 -20.75 -35.73 -3.65
C GLY A 84 -21.69 -36.42 -2.68
N LEU A 85 -22.95 -36.59 -3.07
CA LEU A 85 -23.85 -37.63 -2.61
C LEU A 85 -24.60 -38.11 -3.85
N ALA A 86 -24.36 -39.34 -4.26
CA ALA A 86 -25.17 -40.10 -5.20
C ALA A 86 -25.26 -41.53 -4.65
N PRO A 87 -26.24 -42.34 -5.07
CA PRO A 87 -27.64 -42.07 -5.41
C PRO A 87 -28.55 -42.81 -4.40
N ASP A 88 -29.88 -42.83 -4.58
CA ASP A 88 -30.66 -44.08 -4.45
C ASP A 88 -32.13 -43.87 -4.85
N GLY A 89 -32.62 -44.79 -5.68
CA GLY A 89 -34.00 -45.26 -5.63
C GLY A 89 -35.05 -44.45 -6.38
N GLY A 90 -35.37 -44.88 -7.60
CA GLY A 90 -36.54 -44.38 -8.31
C GLY A 90 -37.86 -44.80 -7.65
N VAL A 91 -38.92 -44.07 -7.98
CA VAL A 91 -40.30 -44.57 -8.06
C VAL A 91 -41.01 -43.73 -9.13
N SER A 92 -41.53 -44.43 -10.15
CA SER A 92 -42.56 -43.96 -11.07
C SER A 92 -43.93 -44.28 -10.47
N VAL A 93 -44.95 -43.47 -10.79
CA VAL A 93 -46.42 -43.72 -10.81
C VAL A 93 -47.10 -42.34 -10.58
N THR A 94 -48.03 -41.83 -11.39
CA THR A 94 -48.79 -42.33 -12.56
C THR A 94 -49.00 -41.16 -13.52
#